data_AF-A0A856MLS0-F1
#
_entry.id   AF-A0A856MLS0-F1
#
_cell.length_a   1.000
_cell.length_b   1.000
_cell.length_c   1.000
_cell.angle_alpha   90.00
_cell.angle_beta   90.00
_cell.angle_gamma   90.00
#
_symmetry.space_group_name_H-M   'P 1'
#
loop_
_entity.id
_entity.type
_entity.pdbx_description
1 polymer ?
#
loop_
_entity_poly.entity_id
_entity_poly.type
_entity_poly.pdbx_seq_one_letter_code
_entity_poly.pdbx_strand_id
1 'polypeptide(L)'
;MADVTNIATKLADLKLIQNVLLESEQKLIAQTDDKTICERLEGMIKSDRENLGIIEAAISKYGNTSEPRDITQKHAEKVSQMMSGSELTLYDKYLQLELLKHQQTMTGLVLHKVAQSLNDELQDLMEPLNRVNFENRAHQEILKGVLYFVGTREIAGKEPDMGLWASVEQGVAALKGALGSALS
;
A
#
# COMPACT_ATOMS: atom_id res chain seq x y z
N MET A 1 8.44 -15.59 21.56
CA MET A 1 9.46 -14.53 21.54
C MET A 1 8.76 -13.23 21.89
N ALA A 2 9.41 -12.29 22.59
CA ALA A 2 8.79 -10.98 22.81
C ALA A 2 8.56 -10.32 21.43
N ASP A 3 7.39 -9.72 21.23
CA ASP A 3 7.04 -8.91 20.04
C ASP A 3 7.92 -7.65 20.06
N VAL A 4 9.13 -7.76 19.52
CA VAL A 4 10.12 -6.68 19.51
C VAL A 4 10.10 -5.99 18.16
N THR A 5 10.11 -4.66 18.17
CA THR A 5 10.27 -3.86 16.97
C THR A 5 11.75 -3.67 16.64
N ASN A 6 12.17 -4.17 15.48
CA ASN A 6 13.51 -3.97 14.90
C ASN A 6 13.41 -4.01 13.36
N ILE A 7 14.54 -3.81 12.66
CA ILE A 7 14.55 -3.79 11.18
C ILE A 7 14.07 -5.12 10.60
N ALA A 8 14.58 -6.27 11.09
CA ALA A 8 14.21 -7.59 10.57
C ALA A 8 12.69 -7.85 10.65
N THR A 9 12.12 -7.65 11.83
CA THR A 9 10.68 -7.85 12.08
C THR A 9 9.82 -6.84 11.32
N LYS A 10 10.28 -5.61 11.12
CA LYS A 10 9.54 -4.61 10.34
C LYS A 10 9.61 -4.82 8.84
N LEU A 11 10.69 -5.36 8.31
CA LEU A 11 10.74 -5.82 6.92
C LEU A 11 9.80 -7.02 6.70
N ALA A 12 9.76 -7.96 7.66
CA ALA A 12 8.84 -9.09 7.61
C ALA A 12 7.36 -8.63 7.68
N ASP A 13 7.05 -7.69 8.58
CA ASP A 13 5.74 -7.02 8.64
C ASP A 13 5.39 -6.36 7.28
N LEU A 14 6.32 -5.62 6.70
CA LEU A 14 6.14 -4.92 5.42
C LEU A 14 5.80 -5.91 4.30
N LYS A 15 6.50 -7.05 4.24
CA LYS A 15 6.19 -8.12 3.29
C LYS A 15 4.81 -8.73 3.54
N LEU A 16 4.44 -9.00 4.79
CA LEU A 16 3.14 -9.56 5.13
C LEU A 16 2.01 -8.62 4.68
N ILE A 17 2.09 -7.34 5.02
CA ILE A 17 1.08 -6.35 4.63
C ILE A 17 1.05 -6.15 3.11
N GLN A 18 2.19 -6.21 2.41
CA GLN A 18 2.20 -6.17 0.94
C GLN A 18 1.37 -7.30 0.30
N ASN A 19 1.39 -8.49 0.89
CA ASN A 19 0.56 -9.60 0.42
C ASN A 19 -0.93 -9.38 0.71
N VAL A 20 -1.27 -8.84 1.90
CA VAL A 20 -2.66 -8.47 2.23
C VAL A 20 -3.20 -7.40 1.30
N LEU A 21 -2.37 -6.42 0.90
CA LEU A 21 -2.73 -5.40 -0.08
C LEU A 21 -3.10 -6.04 -1.43
N LEU A 22 -2.24 -6.91 -1.96
CA LEU A 22 -2.47 -7.62 -3.22
C LEU A 22 -3.74 -8.49 -3.17
N GLU A 23 -3.97 -9.19 -2.06
CA GLU A 23 -5.17 -10.01 -1.85
C GLU A 23 -6.43 -9.12 -1.82
N SER A 24 -6.36 -8.00 -1.10
CA SER A 24 -7.45 -7.05 -0.93
C SER A 24 -7.87 -6.39 -2.25
N GLU A 25 -6.89 -5.97 -3.05
CA GLU A 25 -7.13 -5.38 -4.37
C GLU A 25 -7.82 -6.36 -5.32
N GLN A 26 -7.37 -7.62 -5.36
CA GLN A 26 -8.00 -8.67 -6.18
C GLN A 26 -9.44 -8.94 -5.75
N LYS A 27 -9.69 -8.99 -4.45
CA LYS A 27 -11.06 -9.15 -3.90
C LYS A 27 -11.96 -7.98 -4.27
N LEU A 28 -11.44 -6.76 -4.26
CA LEU A 28 -12.19 -5.55 -4.60
C LEU A 28 -12.54 -5.49 -6.08
N ILE A 29 -11.63 -5.91 -6.97
CA ILE A 29 -11.94 -6.05 -8.40
C ILE A 29 -13.12 -7.00 -8.61
N ALA A 30 -13.14 -8.13 -7.90
CA ALA A 30 -14.23 -9.11 -8.01
C ALA A 30 -15.58 -8.63 -7.42
N GLN A 31 -15.60 -7.49 -6.71
CA GLN A 31 -16.78 -6.97 -6.00
C GLN A 31 -17.33 -5.68 -6.60
N THR A 32 -16.74 -5.15 -7.68
CA THR A 32 -17.20 -3.93 -8.32
C THR A 32 -17.43 -4.14 -9.81
N ASP A 33 -18.50 -3.54 -10.33
CA ASP A 33 -18.80 -3.50 -11.77
C ASP A 33 -18.29 -2.20 -12.42
N ASP A 34 -17.73 -1.28 -11.64
CA ASP A 34 -17.17 -0.02 -12.15
C ASP A 34 -15.83 -0.27 -12.84
N LYS A 35 -15.86 -0.22 -14.17
CA LYS A 35 -14.69 -0.47 -15.02
C LYS A 35 -13.53 0.47 -14.75
N THR A 36 -13.79 1.74 -14.45
CA THR A 36 -12.73 2.70 -14.15
C THR A 36 -12.04 2.33 -12.85
N ILE A 37 -12.80 1.96 -11.81
CA ILE A 37 -12.23 1.50 -10.54
C ILE A 37 -11.43 0.21 -10.75
N CYS A 38 -11.96 -0.75 -11.52
CA CYS A 38 -11.23 -1.98 -11.88
C CYS A 38 -9.88 -1.69 -12.54
N GLU A 39 -9.85 -0.85 -13.58
CA GLU A 39 -8.61 -0.46 -14.27
C GLU A 39 -7.58 0.17 -13.31
N ARG A 40 -8.04 0.98 -12.34
CA ARG A 40 -7.14 1.57 -11.33
C ARG A 40 -6.60 0.52 -10.36
N LEU A 41 -7.45 -0.39 -9.87
CA LEU A 41 -7.03 -1.49 -9.00
C LEU A 41 -6.03 -2.41 -9.71
N GLU A 42 -6.26 -2.74 -10.98
CA GLU A 42 -5.32 -3.53 -11.79
C GLU A 42 -3.97 -2.85 -11.95
N GLY A 43 -3.98 -1.53 -12.14
CA GLY A 43 -2.78 -0.70 -12.16
C GLY A 43 -2.00 -0.78 -10.85
N MET A 44 -2.69 -0.69 -9.71
CA MET A 44 -2.07 -0.81 -8.38
C MET A 44 -1.49 -2.21 -8.15
N ILE A 45 -2.24 -3.27 -8.47
CA ILE A 45 -1.77 -4.66 -8.35
C ILE A 45 -0.46 -4.87 -9.12
N LYS A 46 -0.32 -4.26 -10.30
CA LYS A 46 0.91 -4.37 -11.09
C LYS A 46 2.11 -3.79 -10.34
N SER A 47 2.03 -2.54 -9.89
CA SER A 47 3.09 -1.91 -9.09
C SER A 47 3.30 -2.62 -7.76
N ASP A 48 2.24 -3.10 -7.11
CA ASP A 48 2.33 -3.81 -5.83
C ASP A 48 3.03 -5.17 -5.93
N ARG A 49 2.95 -5.84 -7.09
CA ARG A 49 3.78 -7.03 -7.39
C ARG A 49 5.25 -6.66 -7.56
N GLU A 50 5.55 -5.55 -8.22
CA GLU A 50 6.93 -5.04 -8.35
C GLU A 50 7.49 -4.65 -6.97
N ASN A 51 6.67 -3.99 -6.14
CA ASN A 51 7.02 -3.62 -4.77
C ASN A 51 7.30 -4.83 -3.88
N LEU A 52 6.52 -5.91 -4.01
CA LEU A 52 6.80 -7.15 -3.29
C LEU A 52 8.21 -7.66 -3.61
N GLY A 53 8.61 -7.66 -4.89
CA GLY A 53 9.96 -8.06 -5.29
C GLY A 53 11.06 -7.17 -4.70
N ILE A 54 10.82 -5.86 -4.61
CA ILE A 54 11.76 -4.91 -3.98
C ILE A 54 11.89 -5.19 -2.48
N ILE A 55 10.77 -5.41 -1.79
CA ILE A 55 10.76 -5.73 -0.35
C ILE A 55 11.50 -7.05 -0.08
N GLU A 56 11.28 -8.07 -0.92
CA GLU A 56 11.97 -9.36 -0.81
C GLU A 56 13.48 -9.23 -1.05
N ALA A 57 13.88 -8.40 -2.01
CA ALA A 57 15.29 -8.10 -2.24
C ALA A 57 15.93 -7.38 -1.05
N ALA A 58 15.23 -6.42 -0.42
CA ALA A 58 15.71 -5.74 0.78
C ALA A 58 15.86 -6.70 1.97
N ILE A 59 14.89 -7.58 2.20
CA ILE A 59 14.97 -8.64 3.23
C ILE A 59 16.19 -9.55 2.98
N SER A 60 16.36 -10.02 1.75
CA SER A 60 17.45 -10.92 1.37
C SER A 60 18.82 -10.27 1.58
N LYS A 61 18.99 -9.02 1.13
CA LYS A 61 20.22 -8.25 1.31
C LYS A 61 20.52 -7.95 2.78
N TYR A 62 19.51 -7.66 3.59
CA TYR A 62 19.70 -7.39 5.02
C TYR A 62 20.27 -8.59 5.78
N GLY A 63 20.04 -9.81 5.28
CA GLY A 63 20.70 -11.04 5.76
C GLY A 63 20.22 -11.57 7.11
N ASN A 64 19.56 -10.73 7.93
CA ASN A 64 18.94 -11.13 9.18
C ASN A 64 17.42 -11.24 8.99
N THR A 65 16.96 -12.45 8.67
CA THR A 65 15.54 -12.74 8.46
C THR A 65 14.80 -12.95 9.78
N SER A 66 13.53 -12.56 9.80
CA SER A 66 12.65 -12.78 10.94
C SER A 66 11.23 -13.07 10.42
N GLU A 67 10.42 -13.67 11.28
CA GLU A 67 8.99 -13.81 11.02
C GLU A 67 8.28 -12.47 11.26
N PRO A 68 7.14 -12.21 10.59
CA PRO A 68 6.30 -11.07 10.92
C PRO A 68 5.87 -11.14 12.39
N ARG A 69 5.68 -9.99 13.02
CA ARG A 69 5.32 -9.97 14.45
C ARG A 69 3.94 -10.54 14.68
N ASP A 70 3.72 -11.20 15.82
CA ASP A 70 2.44 -11.81 16.19
C ASP A 70 1.26 -10.83 16.07
N ILE A 71 1.45 -9.58 16.50
CA ILE A 71 0.39 -8.56 16.39
C ILE A 71 0.10 -8.18 14.93
N THR A 72 1.12 -8.15 14.07
CA THR A 72 0.97 -7.87 12.65
C THR A 72 0.25 -9.01 11.95
N GLN A 73 0.57 -10.26 12.29
CA GLN A 73 -0.14 -11.45 11.78
C GLN A 73 -1.63 -11.39 12.13
N LYS A 74 -1.96 -11.13 13.40
CA LYS A 74 -3.36 -10.99 13.83
C LYS A 74 -4.09 -9.83 13.13
N HIS A 75 -3.39 -8.71 12.93
CA HIS A 75 -3.94 -7.58 12.20
C HIS A 75 -4.22 -7.94 10.73
N ALA A 76 -3.24 -8.55 10.05
CA ALA A 76 -3.37 -9.03 8.68
C ALA A 76 -4.54 -10.02 8.54
N GLU A 77 -4.64 -11.01 9.43
CA GLU A 77 -5.74 -11.96 9.46
C GLU A 77 -7.10 -11.28 9.61
N LYS A 78 -7.24 -10.35 10.56
CA LYS A 78 -8.51 -9.66 10.79
C LYS A 78 -8.89 -8.78 9.59
N VAL A 79 -7.93 -8.13 8.97
CA VAL A 79 -8.12 -7.36 7.74
C VAL A 79 -8.59 -8.27 6.60
N SER A 80 -7.90 -9.38 6.34
CA SER A 80 -8.29 -10.32 5.27
C SER A 80 -9.70 -10.89 5.50
N GLN A 81 -10.08 -11.14 6.77
CA GLN A 81 -11.44 -11.51 7.15
C GLN A 81 -12.46 -10.40 6.82
N MET A 82 -12.21 -9.16 7.25
CA MET A 82 -13.11 -8.02 6.98
C MET A 82 -13.29 -7.78 5.47
N MET A 83 -12.22 -7.91 4.68
CA MET A 83 -12.26 -7.74 3.23
C MET A 83 -13.07 -8.84 2.52
N SER A 84 -13.03 -10.07 3.05
CA SER A 84 -13.81 -11.21 2.54
C SER A 84 -15.25 -11.25 3.05
N GLY A 85 -15.51 -10.71 4.23
CA GLY A 85 -16.81 -10.77 4.88
C GLY A 85 -17.84 -9.83 4.28
N SER A 86 -19.06 -9.91 4.80
CA SER A 86 -20.16 -8.99 4.51
C SER A 86 -20.35 -7.92 5.60
N GLU A 87 -19.43 -7.85 6.57
CA GLU A 87 -19.50 -6.89 7.68
C GLU A 87 -19.20 -5.45 7.24
N LEU A 88 -18.45 -5.29 6.15
CA LEU A 88 -18.10 -4.00 5.56
C LEU A 88 -18.87 -3.77 4.24
N THR A 89 -19.32 -2.54 4.02
CA THR A 89 -19.80 -2.13 2.70
C THR A 89 -18.64 -2.04 1.71
N LEU A 90 -18.93 -1.85 0.42
CA LEU A 90 -17.88 -1.69 -0.57
C LEU A 90 -17.07 -0.40 -0.32
N TYR A 91 -17.73 0.70 0.09
CA TYR A 91 -17.06 1.92 0.54
C TYR A 91 -16.08 1.65 1.69
N ASP A 92 -16.53 0.96 2.74
CA ASP A 92 -15.70 0.66 3.91
C ASP A 92 -14.47 -0.19 3.55
N LYS A 93 -14.62 -1.14 2.61
CA LYS A 93 -13.51 -1.97 2.14
C LYS A 93 -12.47 -1.16 1.36
N TYR A 94 -12.87 -0.19 0.55
CA TYR A 94 -11.91 0.73 -0.08
C TYR A 94 -11.19 1.60 0.95
N LEU A 95 -11.89 2.02 2.00
CA LEU A 95 -11.29 2.80 3.08
C LEU A 95 -10.27 1.96 3.87
N GLN A 96 -10.58 0.69 4.12
CA GLN A 96 -9.66 -0.25 4.74
C GLN A 96 -8.41 -0.49 3.90
N LEU A 97 -8.54 -0.56 2.56
CA LEU A 97 -7.40 -0.65 1.66
C LEU A 97 -6.51 0.61 1.72
N GLU A 98 -7.12 1.80 1.74
CA GLU A 98 -6.39 3.07 1.88
C GLU A 98 -5.59 3.14 3.19
N LEU A 99 -6.21 2.75 4.31
CA LEU A 99 -5.55 2.71 5.62
C LEU A 99 -4.32 1.79 5.61
N LEU A 100 -4.41 0.62 4.97
CA LEU A 100 -3.28 -0.30 4.83
C LEU A 100 -2.16 0.27 3.96
N LYS A 101 -2.49 0.94 2.85
CA LYS A 101 -1.50 1.65 2.02
C LYS A 101 -0.81 2.74 2.81
N HIS A 102 -1.53 3.44 3.68
CA HIS A 102 -0.95 4.43 4.58
C HIS A 102 0.04 3.80 5.55
N GLN A 103 -0.37 2.72 6.23
CA GLN A 103 0.53 1.97 7.12
C GLN A 103 1.79 1.47 6.40
N GLN A 104 1.65 0.91 5.20
CA GLN A 104 2.76 0.41 4.38
C GLN A 104 3.76 1.53 4.05
N THR A 105 3.25 2.68 3.60
CA THR A 105 4.05 3.87 3.31
C THR A 105 4.81 4.35 4.55
N MET A 106 4.12 4.50 5.68
CA MET A 106 4.74 5.00 6.90
C MET A 106 5.80 4.03 7.42
N THR A 107 5.56 2.72 7.33
CA THR A 107 6.53 1.70 7.73
C THR A 107 7.80 1.77 6.89
N GLY A 108 7.68 1.85 5.56
CA GLY A 108 8.84 1.96 4.68
C GLY A 108 9.62 3.27 4.86
N LEU A 109 8.93 4.40 5.07
CA LEU A 109 9.59 5.68 5.37
C LEU A 109 10.36 5.64 6.69
N VAL A 110 9.77 5.05 7.74
CA VAL A 110 10.45 4.89 9.03
C VAL A 110 11.64 3.96 8.91
N LEU A 111 11.52 2.82 8.20
CA LEU A 111 12.64 1.91 7.97
C LEU A 111 13.82 2.61 7.28
N HIS A 112 13.55 3.40 6.23
CA HIS A 112 14.57 4.18 5.55
C HIS A 112 15.26 5.19 6.48
N LYS A 113 14.48 5.91 7.31
CA LYS A 113 15.04 6.87 8.28
C LYS A 113 15.82 6.22 9.41
N VAL A 114 15.37 5.08 9.91
CA VAL A 114 16.14 4.29 10.89
C VAL A 114 17.46 3.83 10.29
N ALA A 115 17.45 3.31 9.06
CA ALA A 115 18.67 2.88 8.38
C ALA A 115 19.68 4.02 8.20
N GLN A 116 19.21 5.18 7.72
CA GLN A 116 19.99 6.42 7.64
C GLN A 116 20.63 6.85 8.97
N SER A 117 19.96 6.60 10.09
CA SER A 117 20.51 6.95 11.42
C SER A 117 21.58 5.99 11.94
N LEU A 118 21.68 4.79 11.37
CA LEU A 118 22.57 3.74 11.86
C LEU A 118 23.93 3.75 11.14
N ASN A 119 23.92 3.71 9.80
CA ASN A 119 25.11 3.84 8.96
C ASN A 119 24.74 3.88 7.47
N ASP A 120 25.69 4.31 6.64
CA ASP A 120 25.53 4.46 5.19
C ASP A 120 25.23 3.12 4.49
N GLU A 121 25.83 2.01 4.93
CA GLU A 121 25.60 0.69 4.33
C GLU A 121 24.13 0.25 4.46
N LEU A 122 23.55 0.41 5.65
CA LEU A 122 22.13 0.13 5.87
C LEU A 122 21.24 1.12 5.13
N GLN A 123 21.64 2.38 5.04
CA GLN A 123 20.90 3.38 4.26
C GLN A 123 20.78 2.95 2.79
N ASP A 124 21.90 2.64 2.15
CA ASP A 124 21.97 2.21 0.74
C ASP A 124 21.16 0.93 0.52
N LEU A 125 21.20 0.01 1.49
CA LEU A 125 20.43 -1.22 1.44
C LEU A 125 18.91 -0.97 1.44
N MET A 126 18.45 0.03 2.20
CA MET A 126 17.03 0.37 2.33
C MET A 126 16.54 1.40 1.31
N GLU A 127 17.44 2.06 0.57
CA GLU A 127 17.10 3.05 -0.44
C GLU A 127 16.04 2.58 -1.45
N PRO A 128 16.06 1.33 -1.96
CA PRO A 128 15.02 0.85 -2.86
C PRO A 128 13.59 0.91 -2.29
N LEU A 129 13.42 0.89 -0.96
CA LEU A 129 12.10 1.04 -0.34
C LEU A 129 11.49 2.42 -0.56
N ASN A 130 12.27 3.44 -0.92
CA ASN A 130 11.72 4.74 -1.30
C ASN A 130 10.78 4.63 -2.50
N ARG A 131 11.13 3.81 -3.49
CA ARG A 131 10.23 3.55 -4.63
C ARG A 131 8.89 2.96 -4.15
N VAL A 132 8.93 1.97 -3.27
CA VAL A 132 7.73 1.37 -2.65
C VAL A 132 6.88 2.44 -1.94
N ASN A 133 7.52 3.36 -1.21
CA ASN A 133 6.82 4.45 -0.52
C ASN A 133 6.14 5.41 -1.52
N PHE A 134 6.84 5.81 -2.59
CA PHE A 134 6.28 6.72 -3.61
C PHE A 134 5.12 6.09 -4.37
N GLU A 135 5.23 4.82 -4.74
CA GLU A 135 4.15 4.09 -5.41
C GLU A 135 2.92 3.97 -4.48
N ASN A 136 3.10 3.60 -3.21
CA ASN A 136 1.98 3.56 -2.26
C ASN A 136 1.34 4.94 -2.03
N ARG A 137 2.10 6.04 -2.06
CA ARG A 137 1.53 7.40 -2.03
C ARG A 137 0.70 7.70 -3.28
N ALA A 138 1.15 7.27 -4.46
CA ALA A 138 0.34 7.39 -5.67
C ALA A 138 -0.94 6.56 -5.57
N HIS A 139 -0.87 5.37 -4.97
CA HIS A 139 -2.04 4.51 -4.73
C HIS A 139 -3.02 5.18 -3.76
N GLN A 140 -2.55 5.89 -2.73
CA GLN A 140 -3.41 6.68 -1.85
C GLN A 140 -4.17 7.78 -2.59
N GLU A 141 -3.54 8.50 -3.51
CA GLU A 141 -4.25 9.50 -4.33
C GLU A 141 -5.32 8.87 -5.23
N ILE A 142 -5.03 7.69 -5.80
CA ILE A 142 -6.01 6.90 -6.55
C ILE A 142 -7.18 6.49 -5.65
N LEU A 143 -6.90 5.95 -4.47
CA LEU A 143 -7.90 5.47 -3.52
C LEU A 143 -8.74 6.60 -2.94
N LYS A 144 -8.18 7.79 -2.73
CA LYS A 144 -8.97 8.99 -2.42
C LYS A 144 -10.01 9.25 -3.51
N GLY A 145 -9.61 9.20 -4.77
CA GLY A 145 -10.53 9.27 -5.91
C GLY A 145 -11.62 8.21 -5.85
N VAL A 146 -11.25 6.94 -5.68
CA VAL A 146 -12.21 5.82 -5.54
C VAL A 146 -13.19 6.06 -4.39
N LEU A 147 -12.71 6.50 -3.22
CA LEU A 147 -13.52 6.79 -2.05
C LEU A 147 -14.52 7.92 -2.29
N TYR A 148 -14.13 8.99 -2.99
CA TYR A 148 -15.08 10.02 -3.40
C TYR A 148 -16.15 9.47 -4.34
N PHE A 149 -15.77 8.64 -5.31
CA PHE A 149 -16.72 8.05 -6.27
C PHE A 149 -17.73 7.14 -5.59
N VAL A 150 -17.22 6.12 -4.90
CA VAL A 150 -18.05 5.11 -4.22
C VAL A 150 -18.83 5.74 -3.08
N GLY A 151 -18.21 6.63 -2.30
CA GLY A 151 -18.86 7.35 -1.21
C GLY A 151 -19.98 8.26 -1.69
N THR A 152 -19.82 8.97 -2.81
CA THR A 152 -20.91 9.80 -3.37
C THR A 152 -22.11 8.95 -3.79
N ARG A 153 -21.86 7.79 -4.42
CA ARG A 153 -22.93 6.85 -4.78
C ARG A 153 -23.61 6.25 -3.57
N GLU A 154 -22.84 5.77 -2.60
CA GLU A 154 -23.36 5.04 -1.44
C GLU A 154 -24.05 5.97 -0.43
N ILE A 155 -23.41 7.08 -0.08
CA ILE A 155 -23.90 7.99 0.97
C ILE A 155 -24.95 8.96 0.42
N ALA A 156 -24.74 9.50 -0.78
CA ALA A 156 -25.62 10.52 -1.34
C ALA A 156 -26.61 10.00 -2.40
N GLY A 157 -26.45 8.75 -2.88
CA GLY A 157 -27.30 8.18 -3.92
C GLY A 157 -27.15 8.86 -5.29
N LYS A 158 -25.99 9.47 -5.56
CA LYS A 158 -25.74 10.28 -6.76
C LYS A 158 -24.50 9.81 -7.51
N GLU A 159 -24.49 10.06 -8.81
CA GLU A 159 -23.27 9.91 -9.60
C GLU A 159 -22.26 11.03 -9.24
N PRO A 160 -20.99 10.68 -9.04
CA PRO A 160 -19.91 11.63 -8.73
C PRO A 160 -19.51 12.47 -9.95
N ASP A 161 -18.83 13.59 -9.69
CA ASP A 161 -18.26 14.42 -10.75
C ASP A 161 -17.09 13.69 -11.44
N MET A 162 -17.27 13.36 -12.72
CA MET A 162 -16.25 12.69 -13.54
C MET A 162 -14.98 13.53 -13.70
N GLY A 163 -15.05 14.86 -13.55
CA GLY A 163 -13.90 15.76 -13.57
C GLY A 163 -12.88 15.48 -12.47
N LEU A 164 -13.29 14.82 -11.37
CA LEU A 164 -12.41 14.46 -10.27
C LEU A 164 -11.28 13.50 -10.69
N TRP A 165 -11.50 12.64 -11.70
CA TRP A 165 -10.46 11.74 -12.18
C TRP A 165 -9.27 12.47 -12.80
N ALA A 166 -9.51 13.60 -13.49
CA ALA A 166 -8.43 14.40 -14.04
C ALA A 166 -7.53 14.97 -12.93
N SER A 167 -8.12 15.37 -11.79
CA SER A 167 -7.35 15.83 -10.62
C SER A 167 -6.54 14.69 -9.98
N VAL A 168 -7.11 13.49 -9.89
CA VAL A 168 -6.39 12.30 -9.40
C VAL A 168 -5.20 11.97 -10.30
N GLU A 169 -5.39 11.99 -11.63
CA GLU A 169 -4.32 11.73 -12.60
C GLU A 169 -3.19 12.76 -12.50
N GLN A 170 -3.54 14.04 -12.32
CA GLN A 170 -2.56 15.10 -12.09
C GLN A 170 -1.76 14.88 -10.79
N GLY A 171 -2.42 14.50 -9.69
CA GLY A 171 -1.76 14.18 -8.42
C GLY A 171 -0.80 13.00 -8.55
N VAL A 172 -1.23 11.92 -9.21
CA VAL A 172 -0.39 10.75 -9.48
C VAL A 172 0.79 11.11 -10.39
N ALA A 173 0.60 11.92 -11.43
CA ALA A 173 1.65 12.35 -12.33
C ALA A 173 2.71 13.18 -11.60
N ALA A 174 2.30 14.09 -10.71
CA ALA A 174 3.21 14.88 -9.90
C ALA A 174 4.08 14.00 -8.99
N LEU A 175 3.49 12.98 -8.35
CA LEU A 175 4.23 12.01 -7.52
C LEU A 175 5.22 11.18 -8.34
N LYS A 176 4.84 10.73 -9.53
CA LYS A 176 5.74 10.00 -10.44
C LYS A 176 6.89 10.86 -10.94
N GLY A 177 6.63 12.14 -11.25
CA GLY A 177 7.68 13.10 -11.61
C GLY A 177 8.70 13.27 -10.50
N ALA A 178 8.25 13.39 -9.24
CA ALA A 178 9.13 13.48 -8.08
C ALA A 178 10.00 12.23 -7.89
N LEU A 179 9.44 11.03 -8.07
CA LEU A 179 10.19 9.77 -8.03
C LEU A 179 11.26 9.72 -9.13
N GLY A 180 10.91 10.10 -10.36
CA GLY A 180 11.85 10.16 -11.48
C GLY A 180 13.04 11.08 -11.21
N SER A 181 12.79 12.24 -10.59
CA SER A 181 13.86 13.17 -10.20
C SER A 181 14.71 12.72 -9.01
N ALA A 182 14.18 11.85 -8.14
CA ALA A 182 14.92 11.35 -6.98
C ALA A 182 15.85 10.17 -7.33
N LEU A 183 15.57 9.47 -8.44
CA LEU A 183 16.36 8.34 -8.93
C LEU A 183 17.38 8.73 -10.01
N SER A 184 17.35 9.97 -10.50
CA SER A 184 18.25 10.53 -11.52
C SER A 184 19.41 11.27 -10.89
#